data_AF-A0A1J3EKF3-F1
#
_entry.id   AF-A0A1J3EKF3-F1
#
_cell.length_a   1.000
_cell.length_b   1.000
_cell.length_c   1.000
_cell.angle_alpha   90.00
_cell.angle_beta   90.00
_cell.angle_gamma   90.00
#
_symmetry.space_group_name_H-M   'P 1'
#
loop_
_entity.id
_entity.type
_entity.pdbx_description
1 polymer ?
#
loop_
_entity_poly.entity_id
_entity_poly.type
_entity_poly.pdbx_seq_one_letter_code
_entity_poly.pdbx_strand_id
1 'polypeptide(L)' 'MSKKAGKGDDAPAHYGPKNVRDGEHVFGVAHIYASFNDTFVHVTDLTGKETITRITGGMEVKADRDESS' A
#
# COMPACT_ATOMS: atom_id res chain seq x y z
N MET A 1 -2.06 -8.76 -45.22
CA MET A 1 -1.81 -7.48 -44.51
C MET A 1 -3.18 -6.83 -44.31
N SER A 2 -3.73 -6.57 -43.13
CA SER A 2 -3.18 -6.22 -41.84
C SER A 2 -4.07 -6.83 -40.75
N LYS A 3 -3.51 -7.68 -39.87
CA LYS A 3 -4.16 -8.04 -38.61
C LYS A 3 -3.98 -6.87 -37.67
N LYS A 4 -5.06 -6.15 -37.39
CA LYS A 4 -5.09 -5.11 -36.35
C LYS A 4 -4.90 -5.83 -35.01
N ALA A 5 -3.72 -5.71 -34.42
CA ALA A 5 -3.42 -6.27 -33.11
C ALA A 5 -4.40 -5.67 -32.09
N GLY A 6 -5.18 -6.53 -31.44
CA GLY A 6 -5.98 -6.14 -30.28
C GLY A 6 -5.04 -5.56 -29.22
N LYS A 7 -5.40 -4.39 -28.71
CA LYS A 7 -4.72 -3.76 -27.57
C LYS A 7 -5.04 -4.64 -26.36
N GLY A 8 -4.04 -5.38 -25.89
CA GLY A 8 -4.20 -6.41 -24.85
C GLY A 8 -4.82 -5.86 -23.57
N ASP A 9 -5.70 -6.67 -23.00
CA ASP A 9 -6.44 -6.47 -21.74
C ASP A 9 -5.53 -6.66 -20.51
N ASP A 10 -4.36 -6.01 -20.46
CA ASP A 10 -3.38 -6.17 -19.38
C ASP A 10 -3.21 -4.89 -18.52
N ALA A 11 -4.28 -4.11 -18.36
CA ALA A 11 -4.30 -3.07 -17.33
C ALA A 11 -4.61 -3.73 -15.97
N PRO A 12 -3.79 -3.54 -14.92
CA PRO A 12 -4.07 -4.12 -13.61
C PRO A 12 -5.43 -3.63 -13.11
N ALA A 13 -6.31 -4.57 -12.77
CA ALA A 13 -7.64 -4.25 -12.26
C ALA A 13 -7.53 -3.47 -10.94
N HIS A 14 -8.19 -2.31 -10.88
CA HIS A 14 -8.28 -1.50 -9.68
C HIS A 14 -9.49 -1.94 -8.83
N TYR A 15 -9.23 -2.39 -7.60
CA TYR A 15 -10.25 -2.89 -6.67
C TYR A 15 -10.63 -1.90 -5.56
N GLY A 16 -10.10 -0.67 -5.60
CA GLY A 16 -10.46 0.38 -4.65
C GLY A 16 -11.87 0.95 -4.89
N PRO A 17 -12.29 1.94 -4.08
CA PRO A 17 -13.60 2.58 -4.21
C PRO A 17 -13.81 3.16 -5.61
N LYS A 18 -14.88 2.70 -6.30
CA LYS A 18 -15.14 3.05 -7.71
C LYS A 18 -15.89 4.37 -7.91
N ASN A 19 -16.56 4.88 -6.88
CA ASN A 19 -17.54 5.98 -6.98
C ASN A 19 -17.08 7.27 -6.29
N VAL A 20 -15.76 7.52 -6.24
CA VAL A 20 -15.20 8.73 -5.62
C VAL A 20 -15.44 9.91 -6.55
N ARG A 21 -16.04 10.98 -6.03
CA ARG A 21 -16.28 12.21 -6.80
C ARG A 21 -15.02 13.07 -6.83
N ASP A 22 -14.93 13.94 -7.83
CA ASP A 22 -13.85 14.94 -7.89
C ASP A 22 -13.89 15.82 -6.63
N GLY A 23 -12.77 15.87 -5.91
CA GLY A 23 -12.63 16.60 -4.65
C GLY A 23 -13.00 15.81 -3.38
N GLU A 24 -13.39 14.54 -3.50
CA GLU A 24 -13.67 13.67 -2.35
C GLU A 24 -12.43 12.91 -1.87
N HIS A 25 -12.24 12.83 -0.55
CA HIS A 25 -11.13 12.09 0.05
C HIS A 25 -11.56 10.67 0.46
N VAL A 26 -10.75 9.68 0.09
CA VAL A 26 -10.86 8.31 0.61
C VAL A 26 -9.94 8.19 1.83
N PHE A 27 -10.54 8.04 3.01
CA PHE A 27 -9.79 7.93 4.26
C PHE A 27 -9.42 6.48 4.60
N GLY A 28 -8.22 6.31 5.12
CA GLY A 28 -7.77 5.13 5.82
C GLY A 28 -7.06 5.53 7.12
N VAL A 29 -6.74 4.55 7.96
CA VAL A 29 -6.02 4.78 9.21
C VAL A 29 -4.59 4.27 9.06
N ALA A 30 -3.61 5.15 9.28
CA ALA A 30 -2.20 4.77 9.33
C ALA A 30 -1.78 4.55 10.79
N HIS A 31 -1.53 3.29 11.14
CA HIS A 31 -0.96 2.88 12.42
C HIS A 31 0.56 2.91 12.29
N ILE A 32 1.18 3.90 12.95
CA ILE A 32 2.63 4.06 12.97
C ILE A 32 3.14 3.53 14.31
N TYR A 33 3.87 2.41 14.26
CA TYR A 33 4.56 1.89 15.42
C TYR A 33 6.05 2.16 15.26
N ALA A 34 6.60 3.08 16.05
CA ALA A 34 8.00 3.43 16.04
C ALA A 34 8.66 2.89 17.32
N SER A 35 9.60 1.95 17.13
CA SER A 35 10.45 1.41 18.19
C SER A 35 11.90 1.80 17.95
N PHE A 36 12.78 1.47 18.89
CA PHE A 36 14.21 1.69 18.72
C PHE A 36 14.80 0.87 17.56
N ASN A 37 14.26 -0.31 17.31
CA ASN A 37 14.86 -1.29 16.40
C ASN A 37 14.20 -1.26 15.02
N ASP A 38 12.91 -0.92 14.94
CA ASP A 38 12.19 -0.81 13.67
C ASP A 38 11.00 0.17 13.73
N THR A 39 10.56 0.61 12.56
CA THR A 39 9.36 1.42 12.37
C THR A 39 8.39 0.69 11.45
N PHE A 40 7.12 0.58 11.85
CA PHE A 40 6.07 -0.03 11.06
C PHE A 40 5.10 1.04 10.60
N VAL A 41 4.75 0.97 9.32
CA VAL A 41 3.64 1.73 8.72
C VAL A 41 2.59 0.73 8.28
N HIS A 42 1.48 0.68 8.99
CA HIS A 42 0.37 -0.23 8.72
C HIS A 42 -0.89 0.56 8.41
N VAL A 43 -1.36 0.48 7.17
CA VAL A 43 -2.57 1.18 6.73
C VAL A 43 -3.75 0.22 6.70
N THR A 44 -4.83 0.59 7.38
CA THR A 44 -6.09 -0.14 7.42
C THR A 44 -7.26 0.70 6.91
N ASP A 45 -8.40 0.03 6.72
CA ASP A 45 -9.68 0.71 6.67
C ASP A 45 -10.01 1.40 8.02
N LEU A 46 -11.12 2.15 8.07
CA LEU A 46 -11.53 2.90 9.25
C LEU A 46 -11.85 2.01 10.46
N THR A 47 -12.23 0.75 10.23
CA THR A 47 -12.51 -0.19 11.33
C THR A 47 -11.24 -0.80 11.93
N GLY A 48 -10.11 -0.71 11.22
CA GLY A 48 -8.86 -1.37 11.60
C GLY A 48 -8.82 -2.86 11.28
N LYS A 49 -9.88 -3.41 10.68
CA LYS A 49 -10.01 -4.86 10.45
C LYS A 49 -9.37 -5.30 9.15
N GLU A 50 -9.47 -4.49 8.10
CA GLU A 50 -8.91 -4.81 6.80
C GLU A 50 -7.59 -4.08 6.61
N THR A 51 -6.54 -4.85 6.31
CA THR A 51 -5.20 -4.30 6.06
C THR A 51 -5.04 -4.02 4.57
N ILE A 52 -4.77 -2.75 4.24
CA ILE A 52 -4.55 -2.31 2.86
C ILE A 52 -3.08 -2.49 2.50
N THR A 53 -2.17 -2.03 3.37
CA THR A 53 -0.73 -2.23 3.18
C THR A 53 -0.01 -2.23 4.53
N ARG A 54 1.12 -2.92 4.60
CA ARG A 54 1.99 -2.94 5.78
C ARG A 54 3.44 -3.04 5.33
N ILE A 55 4.24 -2.07 5.73
CA ILE A 55 5.67 -1.98 5.43
C ILE A 55 6.41 -1.69 6.73
N THR A 56 7.64 -2.20 6.87
CA THR A 56 8.53 -1.88 7.98
C THR A 56 9.80 -1.20 7.48
N GLY A 57 10.50 -0.48 8.37
CA GLY A 57 11.77 0.16 8.06
C GLY A 57 12.79 -0.86 7.58
N GLY A 58 12.87 -2.02 8.24
CA GLY A 58 13.71 -3.15 7.85
C GLY A 58 13.43 -3.73 6.46
N MET A 59 12.22 -3.54 5.89
CA MET A 59 11.92 -3.99 4.52
C MET A 59 12.52 -3.07 3.46
N GLU A 60 12.66 -1.78 3.76
CA GLU A 60 13.17 -0.77 2.82
C GLU A 60 14.70 -0.62 2.88
N VAL A 61 15.31 -0.95 4.02
CA VAL A 61 16.77 -0.83 4.21
C VAL A 61 17.45 -2.20 4.12
N LYS A 62 18.63 -2.26 3.51
CA LYS A 62 19.43 -3.51 3.36
C LYS A 62 20.49 -3.68 4.45
N ALA A 63 20.62 -2.69 5.34
CA ALA A 63 21.61 -2.69 6.40
C ALA A 63 20.91 -3.00 7.71
N ASP A 64 21.38 -4.04 8.40
CA ASP A 64 21.00 -4.30 9.78
C ASP A 64 21.63 -3.19 10.63
N ARG A 65 20.84 -2.19 11.00
CA ARG A 65 21.26 -1.18 11.96
C ARG A 65 21.09 -1.78 13.34
N ASP A 66 22.12 -2.49 13.82
CA ASP A 66 22.25 -3.08 15.16
C ASP A 66 20.91 -3.26 15.91
N GLU A 67 20.22 -4.38 15.69
CA GLU A 67 19.12 -4.83 16.56
C GLU A 67 19.62 -5.27 17.96
N SER A 68 20.71 -4.66 18.44
CA SER A 68 21.21 -4.87 19.79
C SER A 68 20.53 -3.87 20.71
N SER A 69 19.37 -4.28 21.24
CA SER A 69 18.89 -4.13 22.64
C SER A 69 17.40 -4.41 22.73
#